data_AF-A0A2H3JD80-F1
#
_entry.id   AF-A0A2H3JD80-F1
#
_cell.length_a   1.000
_cell.length_b   1.000
_cell.length_c   1.000
_cell.angle_alpha   90.00
_cell.angle_beta   90.00
_cell.angle_gamma   90.00
#
_symmetry.space_group_name_H-M   'P 1'
#
loop_
_entity.id
_entity.type
_entity.pdbx_description
1 polymer ?
#
loop_
_entity_poly.entity_id
_entity_poly.type
_entity_poly.pdbx_seq_one_letter_code
_entity_poly.pdbx_strand_id
1 'polypeptide(L)'
;MLKYINEQMSHNVRSYGSGILFRDMTLQLWYADRMGIIASRPIHMIEEPELLLYTVAAMGQADIHQMGICHLMEFNTSKRKFTTYRNAKLVLGVDQDVKDSGGEDVKEPLEFEVTARNENDVFTDFGIVGRGTTVIPVRATGHSVNVCGSGELVAKFAWPVKRQNRDETECIRKIRNVLA
;
A
#
# COMPACT_ATOMS: atom_id res chain seq x y z
N MET A 1 15.73 7.30 12.35
CA MET A 1 15.17 6.68 11.13
C MET A 1 13.87 5.92 11.38
N LEU A 2 13.84 4.97 12.33
CA LEU A 2 12.64 4.19 12.66
C LEU A 2 11.35 5.03 12.85
N LYS A 3 11.43 6.12 13.62
CA LYS A 3 10.29 7.05 13.80
C LYS A 3 9.74 7.58 12.46
N TYR A 4 10.62 8.05 11.57
CA TYR A 4 10.24 8.63 10.29
C TYR A 4 9.68 7.58 9.32
N ILE A 5 10.23 6.36 9.35
CA ILE A 5 9.65 5.24 8.58
C ILE A 5 8.28 4.88 9.11
N ASN A 6 8.10 4.83 10.43
CA ASN A 6 6.79 4.53 11.03
C ASN A 6 5.75 5.58 10.63
N GLU A 7 6.15 6.85 10.66
CA GLU A 7 5.34 7.96 10.16
C GLU A 7 5.05 7.80 8.67
N GLN A 8 6.04 7.53 7.81
CA GLN A 8 5.80 7.28 6.39
C GLN A 8 4.82 6.10 6.14
N MET A 9 4.93 5.04 6.94
CA MET A 9 4.09 3.83 6.89
C MET A 9 2.71 4.01 7.50
N SER A 10 2.51 5.06 8.31
CA SER A 10 1.21 5.42 8.87
C SER A 10 0.37 6.26 7.92
N HIS A 11 0.94 6.69 6.79
CA HIS A 11 0.26 7.50 5.80
C HIS A 11 0.08 6.69 4.52
N ASN A 12 -1.10 6.84 3.94
CA ASN A 12 -1.51 6.21 2.70
C ASN A 12 -1.67 4.69 2.75
N VAL A 13 -2.24 4.13 1.68
CA VAL A 13 -2.25 2.68 1.46
C VAL A 13 -0.87 2.26 0.98
N ARG A 14 0.01 1.94 1.93
CA ARG A 14 1.43 1.71 1.68
C ARG A 14 1.83 0.27 2.06
N SER A 15 2.47 -0.44 1.14
CA SER A 15 2.98 -1.80 1.38
C SER A 15 4.36 -1.80 2.02
N TYR A 16 5.19 -0.82 1.66
CA TYR A 16 6.53 -0.61 2.23
C TYR A 16 6.95 0.87 2.17
N GLY A 17 7.96 1.21 2.97
CA GLY A 17 8.59 2.52 3.01
C GLY A 17 10.06 2.37 2.62
N SER A 18 10.52 3.26 1.76
CA SER A 18 11.94 3.42 1.44
C SER A 18 12.39 4.84 1.77
N GLY A 19 13.66 4.98 2.12
CA GLY A 19 14.23 6.27 2.49
C GLY A 19 15.75 6.28 2.50
N ILE A 20 16.31 7.48 2.54
CA ILE A 20 17.75 7.71 2.63
C ILE A 20 18.02 8.46 3.92
N LEU A 21 18.94 7.94 4.72
CA LEU A 21 19.47 8.62 5.88
C LEU A 21 20.82 9.23 5.53
N PHE A 22 20.90 10.56 5.52
CA PHE A 22 22.16 11.28 5.44
C PHE A 22 22.72 11.51 6.85
N ARG A 23 23.99 11.20 7.04
CA ARG A 23 24.73 11.47 8.26
C ARG A 23 26.18 11.81 7.93
N ASP A 24 26.55 13.06 8.20
CA ASP A 24 27.85 13.62 7.85
C ASP A 24 28.15 13.41 6.35
N MET A 25 29.24 12.72 6.02
CA MET A 25 29.64 12.39 4.65
C MET A 25 29.15 11.01 4.19
N THR A 26 28.24 10.38 4.94
CA THR A 26 27.70 9.06 4.61
C THR A 26 26.21 9.13 4.31
N LEU A 27 25.76 8.26 3.41
CA LEU A 27 24.35 7.96 3.21
C LEU A 27 24.08 6.48 3.52
N GLN A 28 22.86 6.18 3.96
CA GLN A 28 22.40 4.83 4.19
C GLN A 28 21.02 4.65 3.58
N LEU A 29 20.83 3.58 2.82
CA LEU A 29 19.54 3.23 2.22
C LEU A 29 18.73 2.40 3.21
N TRP A 30 17.46 2.74 3.36
CA TRP A 30 16.53 2.07 4.25
C TRP A 30 15.33 1.57 3.47
N TYR A 31 14.94 0.34 3.76
CA TYR A 31 13.69 -0.28 3.35
C TYR A 31 13.01 -0.82 4.61
N ALA A 32 11.71 -0.65 4.71
CA ALA A 32 10.91 -1.27 5.75
C ALA A 32 9.54 -1.64 5.21
N ASP A 33 9.08 -2.83 5.55
CA ASP A 33 7.71 -3.27 5.35
C ASP A 33 7.16 -3.84 6.65
N ARG A 34 5.93 -4.35 6.62
CA ARG A 34 5.30 -4.93 7.81
C ARG A 34 5.96 -6.24 8.29
N MET A 35 6.90 -6.79 7.51
CA MET A 35 7.65 -8.01 7.84
C MET A 35 9.01 -7.71 8.47
N GLY A 36 9.64 -6.59 8.14
CA GLY A 36 10.95 -6.26 8.68
C GLY A 36 11.58 -4.99 8.10
N ILE A 37 12.83 -4.78 8.49
CA ILE A 37 13.61 -3.58 8.15
C ILE A 37 14.95 -4.02 7.61
N ILE A 38 15.34 -3.42 6.49
CA ILE A 38 16.63 -3.62 5.85
C ILE A 38 17.31 -2.26 5.75
N ALA A 39 18.54 -2.18 6.25
CA ALA A 39 19.39 -1.00 6.08
C ALA A 39 20.66 -1.43 5.36
N SER A 40 21.10 -0.65 4.36
CA SER A 40 22.40 -0.87 3.72
C SER A 40 23.53 -0.63 4.72
N ARG A 41 24.76 -1.02 4.38
CA ARG A 41 25.93 -0.42 5.03
C ARG A 41 25.95 1.11 4.77
N PRO A 42 26.60 1.91 5.61
CA PRO A 42 26.94 3.28 5.26
C PRO A 42 27.76 3.33 3.96
N ILE A 43 27.43 4.28 3.11
CA ILE A 43 28.10 4.56 1.83
C ILE A 43 28.74 5.93 1.97
N HIS A 44 30.06 6.02 1.78
CA HIS A 44 30.76 7.30 1.91
C HIS A 44 30.70 8.10 0.61
N MET A 45 30.10 9.29 0.65
CA MET A 45 29.71 10.04 -0.55
C MET A 45 30.89 10.51 -1.41
N ILE A 46 32.09 10.67 -0.82
CA ILE A 46 33.30 11.08 -1.55
C ILE A 46 34.13 9.89 -2.00
N GLU A 47 34.10 8.79 -1.26
CA GLU A 47 34.87 7.59 -1.60
C GLU A 47 34.12 6.72 -2.62
N GLU A 48 32.78 6.77 -2.60
CA GLU A 48 31.89 5.97 -3.44
C GLU A 48 30.85 6.87 -4.16
N PRO A 49 31.29 7.90 -4.93
CA PRO A 49 30.39 8.88 -5.54
C PRO A 49 29.41 8.29 -6.55
N GLU A 50 29.77 7.16 -7.19
CA GLU A 50 28.90 6.44 -8.11
C GLU A 50 27.67 5.87 -7.42
N LEU A 51 27.79 5.39 -6.17
CA LEU A 51 26.66 4.89 -5.40
C LEU A 51 25.74 6.02 -4.94
N LEU A 52 26.29 7.20 -4.64
CA LEU A 52 25.50 8.41 -4.44
C LEU A 52 24.73 8.78 -5.71
N LEU A 53 25.38 8.78 -6.87
CA LEU A 53 24.75 9.10 -8.15
C LEU A 53 23.61 8.12 -8.48
N TYR A 54 23.83 6.82 -8.30
CA TYR A 54 22.78 5.80 -8.50
C TYR A 54 21.61 5.99 -7.54
N THR A 55 21.89 6.32 -6.29
CA THR A 55 20.85 6.60 -5.29
C THR A 55 19.98 7.79 -5.73
N VAL A 56 20.60 8.90 -6.14
CA VAL A 56 19.87 10.09 -6.61
C VAL A 56 19.09 9.79 -7.90
N ALA A 57 19.69 9.08 -8.85
CA ALA A 57 19.03 8.71 -10.10
C ALA A 57 17.82 7.80 -9.86
N ALA A 58 17.96 6.78 -8.99
CA ALA A 58 16.87 5.88 -8.63
C ALA A 58 15.70 6.63 -7.99
N MET A 59 15.98 7.51 -7.01
CA MET A 59 14.94 8.32 -6.36
C MET A 59 14.27 9.31 -7.32
N GLY A 60 15.02 9.88 -8.27
CA GLY A 60 14.48 10.81 -9.25
C GLY A 60 13.56 10.14 -10.28
N GLN A 61 13.79 8.85 -10.56
CA GLN A 61 12.97 8.08 -11.50
C GLN A 61 11.81 7.33 -10.82
N ALA A 62 11.91 7.06 -9.53
CA ALA A 62 10.89 6.32 -8.79
C ALA A 62 9.52 7.00 -8.89
N ASP A 63 8.52 6.25 -9.35
CA ASP A 63 7.13 6.63 -9.23
C ASP A 63 6.58 6.35 -7.83
N ILE A 64 5.32 6.70 -7.59
CA ILE A 64 4.68 6.53 -6.28
C ILE A 64 4.57 5.05 -5.85
N HIS A 65 4.49 4.11 -6.80
CA HIS A 65 4.37 2.68 -6.53
C HIS A 65 5.72 2.05 -6.22
N GLN A 66 6.76 2.46 -6.93
CA GLN A 66 8.17 2.15 -6.64
C GLN A 66 8.64 2.81 -5.33
N MET A 67 7.94 3.85 -4.90
CA MET A 67 8.12 4.45 -3.58
C MET A 67 7.29 3.74 -2.51
N GLY A 68 6.44 2.76 -2.84
CA GLY A 68 5.74 1.88 -1.87
C GLY A 68 4.23 2.08 -1.72
N ILE A 69 3.61 2.98 -2.49
CA ILE A 69 2.14 3.07 -2.53
C ILE A 69 1.56 1.84 -3.24
N CYS A 70 0.46 1.29 -2.69
CA CYS A 70 -0.22 0.13 -3.24
C CYS A 70 -0.54 0.28 -4.74
N HIS A 71 -0.17 -0.72 -5.54
CA HIS A 71 -0.37 -0.71 -7.00
C HIS A 71 -1.84 -0.87 -7.41
N LEU A 72 -2.72 -1.27 -6.49
CA LEU A 72 -4.17 -1.35 -6.74
C LEU A 72 -4.82 0.03 -6.68
N MET A 73 -4.09 1.03 -6.18
CA MET A 73 -4.57 2.39 -6.04
C MET A 73 -4.10 3.24 -7.21
N GLU A 74 -5.02 3.71 -8.03
CA GLU A 74 -4.73 4.67 -9.09
C GLU A 74 -4.96 6.09 -8.58
N PHE A 75 -4.00 6.97 -8.83
CA PHE A 75 -4.11 8.38 -8.48
C PHE A 75 -4.03 9.22 -9.74
N ASN A 76 -5.00 10.10 -9.95
CA ASN A 76 -4.97 11.09 -11.02
C ASN A 76 -3.94 12.19 -10.68
N THR A 77 -2.66 11.87 -10.83
CA THR A 77 -1.57 12.77 -10.50
C THR A 77 -0.69 13.00 -11.73
N SER A 78 -0.84 14.19 -12.33
CA SER A 78 0.08 14.68 -13.38
C SER A 78 1.48 15.02 -12.83
N LYS A 79 1.61 15.05 -11.50
CA LYS A 79 2.83 15.33 -10.75
C LYS A 79 3.08 14.10 -9.91
N ARG A 80 4.27 13.48 -9.97
CA ARG A 80 4.72 12.27 -9.22
C ARG A 80 4.70 12.44 -7.68
N LYS A 81 3.64 13.02 -7.13
CA LYS A 81 3.45 13.40 -5.73
C LYS A 81 2.03 13.03 -5.35
N PHE A 82 1.92 12.12 -4.39
CA PHE A 82 0.66 11.91 -3.69
C PHE A 82 0.39 13.16 -2.83
N THR A 83 -0.79 13.76 -3.00
CA THR A 83 -1.21 14.92 -2.21
C THR A 83 -2.59 14.74 -1.59
N THR A 84 -3.50 14.03 -2.27
CA THR A 84 -4.87 13.78 -1.79
C THR A 84 -5.41 12.48 -2.40
N TYR A 85 -6.45 11.92 -1.78
CA TYR A 85 -7.26 10.83 -2.35
C TYR A 85 -8.32 11.32 -3.37
N ARG A 86 -8.34 12.61 -3.70
CA ARG A 86 -9.31 13.16 -4.64
C ARG A 86 -9.13 12.52 -6.02
N ASN A 87 -10.21 11.95 -6.56
CA ASN A 87 -10.20 11.20 -7.81
C ASN A 87 -9.30 9.96 -7.79
N ALA A 88 -8.94 9.45 -6.60
CA ALA A 88 -8.26 8.17 -6.50
C ALA A 88 -9.25 7.04 -6.77
N LYS A 89 -8.77 5.98 -7.40
CA LYS A 89 -9.52 4.76 -7.66
C LYS A 89 -8.80 3.58 -7.04
N LEU A 90 -9.58 2.60 -6.63
CA LEU A 90 -9.12 1.24 -6.37
C LEU A 90 -9.56 0.38 -7.55
N VAL A 91 -8.59 -0.25 -8.23
CA VAL A 91 -8.84 -1.09 -9.41
C VAL A 91 -8.31 -2.49 -9.14
N LEU A 92 -9.22 -3.45 -9.20
CA LEU A 92 -8.93 -4.88 -9.14
C LEU A 92 -9.06 -5.44 -10.57
N GLY A 93 -7.93 -5.66 -11.22
CA GLY A 93 -7.85 -6.10 -12.62
C GLY A 93 -8.11 -7.60 -12.80
N VAL A 94 -8.39 -8.02 -14.03
CA VAL A 94 -8.67 -9.44 -14.37
C VAL A 94 -7.42 -10.30 -14.29
N ASP A 95 -6.23 -9.72 -14.51
CA ASP A 95 -4.95 -10.42 -14.42
C ASP A 95 -4.43 -10.57 -12.97
N GLN A 96 -5.23 -10.16 -11.99
CA GLN A 96 -4.89 -10.23 -10.56
C GLN A 96 -5.60 -11.42 -9.90
N ASP A 97 -4.99 -11.98 -8.86
CA ASP A 97 -5.58 -13.07 -8.04
C ASP A 97 -6.71 -12.52 -7.15
N VAL A 98 -7.84 -12.19 -7.78
CA VAL A 98 -9.01 -11.58 -7.14
C VAL A 98 -10.11 -12.61 -7.00
N LYS A 99 -10.46 -12.91 -5.74
CA LYS A 99 -11.49 -13.90 -5.40
C LYS A 99 -12.59 -13.27 -4.59
N ASP A 100 -13.80 -13.73 -4.83
CA ASP A 100 -14.94 -13.34 -4.03
C ASP A 100 -14.94 -14.01 -2.64
N SER A 101 -16.04 -13.82 -1.90
CA SER A 101 -16.23 -14.48 -0.60
C SER A 101 -16.52 -15.98 -0.70
N GLY A 102 -16.91 -16.50 -1.86
CA GLY A 102 -16.99 -17.93 -2.13
C GLY A 102 -15.61 -18.55 -2.42
N GLY A 103 -14.63 -17.73 -2.80
CA GLY A 103 -13.33 -18.18 -3.29
C GLY A 103 -13.29 -18.37 -4.80
N GLU A 104 -14.33 -17.93 -5.51
CA GLU A 104 -14.42 -17.96 -6.97
C GLU A 104 -13.68 -16.76 -7.56
N ASP A 105 -13.03 -16.99 -8.71
CA ASP A 105 -12.29 -15.95 -9.42
C ASP A 105 -13.26 -14.91 -9.99
N VAL A 106 -12.95 -13.64 -9.76
CA VAL A 106 -13.71 -12.52 -10.31
C VAL A 106 -13.27 -12.29 -11.77
N LYS A 107 -14.18 -12.56 -12.70
CA LYS A 107 -13.89 -12.59 -14.16
C LYS A 107 -13.88 -11.21 -14.84
N GLU A 108 -14.47 -10.21 -14.20
CA GLU A 108 -14.55 -8.84 -14.70
C GLU A 108 -13.84 -7.89 -13.74
N PRO A 109 -13.18 -6.84 -14.24
CA PRO A 109 -12.46 -5.91 -13.38
C PRO A 109 -13.42 -5.19 -12.43
N LEU A 110 -12.97 -4.98 -11.19
CA LEU A 110 -13.73 -4.20 -10.21
C LEU A 110 -13.09 -2.84 -9.99
N GLU A 111 -13.89 -1.78 -10.14
CA GLU A 111 -13.48 -0.39 -9.96
C GLU A 111 -14.27 0.28 -8.83
N PHE A 112 -13.54 0.93 -7.94
CA PHE A 112 -14.11 1.69 -6.84
C PHE A 112 -13.51 3.09 -6.80
N GLU A 113 -14.36 4.10 -6.63
CA GLU A 113 -13.95 5.46 -6.31
C GLU A 113 -13.62 5.55 -4.83
N VAL A 114 -12.48 6.14 -4.49
CA VAL A 114 -12.11 6.41 -3.09
C VAL A 114 -12.84 7.65 -2.61
N THR A 115 -13.62 7.52 -1.54
CA THR A 115 -14.45 8.63 -1.02
C THR A 115 -13.78 9.41 0.11
N ALA A 116 -12.60 8.97 0.56
CA ALA A 116 -11.77 9.70 1.53
C ALA A 116 -11.39 11.09 1.00
N ARG A 117 -11.63 12.13 1.79
CA ARG A 117 -11.26 13.52 1.44
C ARG A 117 -9.84 13.84 1.90
N ASN A 118 -9.44 13.28 3.04
CA ASN A 118 -8.12 13.45 3.62
C ASN A 118 -7.72 12.22 4.46
N GLU A 119 -6.55 12.25 5.07
CA GLU A 119 -6.00 11.13 5.84
C GLU A 119 -6.80 10.79 7.10
N ASN A 120 -7.59 11.71 7.66
CA ASN A 120 -8.44 11.41 8.80
C ASN A 120 -9.60 10.46 8.45
N ASP A 121 -9.95 10.36 7.16
CA ASP A 121 -10.96 9.42 6.67
C ASP A 121 -10.37 8.02 6.43
N VAL A 122 -9.05 7.87 6.62
CA VAL A 122 -8.32 6.60 6.43
C VAL A 122 -7.96 6.04 7.79
N PHE A 123 -8.57 4.90 8.12
CA PHE A 123 -8.17 4.18 9.32
C PHE A 123 -6.93 3.36 9.00
N THR A 124 -5.87 3.51 9.79
CA THR A 124 -4.69 2.67 9.68
C THR A 124 -4.26 2.21 11.07
N ASP A 125 -4.02 0.90 11.21
CA ASP A 125 -3.38 0.33 12.40
C ASP A 125 -1.86 0.27 12.18
N PHE A 126 -1.10 0.78 13.14
CA PHE A 126 0.29 1.19 12.94
C PHE A 126 1.28 0.31 13.69
N GLY A 127 2.33 -0.07 12.97
CA GLY A 127 3.51 -0.73 13.50
C GLY A 127 4.49 -0.97 12.37
N ILE A 128 5.78 -0.67 12.61
CA ILE A 128 6.84 -0.93 11.63
C ILE A 128 6.94 -2.43 11.36
N VAL A 129 6.79 -3.25 12.39
CA VAL A 129 6.76 -4.72 12.29
C VAL A 129 5.48 -5.21 12.96
N GLY A 130 4.70 -6.07 12.30
CA GLY A 130 3.42 -6.56 12.81
C GLY A 130 2.20 -6.04 12.03
N ARG A 131 1.00 -6.12 12.62
CA ARG A 131 -0.28 -5.89 11.91
C ARG A 131 -0.32 -4.50 11.27
N GLY A 132 -0.24 -4.48 9.94
CA GLY A 132 -0.54 -3.31 9.13
C GLY A 132 -1.86 -3.51 8.44
N THR A 133 -2.90 -2.85 8.96
CA THR A 133 -4.21 -2.78 8.31
C THR A 133 -4.47 -1.34 7.92
N THR A 134 -4.87 -1.11 6.68
CA THR A 134 -5.39 0.18 6.22
C THR A 134 -6.80 -0.03 5.69
N VAL A 135 -7.75 0.76 6.16
CA VAL A 135 -9.15 0.74 5.72
C VAL A 135 -9.46 2.11 5.12
N ILE A 136 -9.93 2.10 3.87
CA ILE A 136 -10.35 3.31 3.16
C ILE A 136 -11.83 3.18 2.76
N PRO A 137 -12.61 4.27 2.87
CA PRO A 137 -13.97 4.30 2.36
C PRO A 137 -13.95 4.38 0.83
N VAL A 138 -14.82 3.59 0.19
CA VAL A 138 -14.92 3.48 -1.26
C VAL A 138 -16.37 3.41 -1.72
N ARG A 139 -16.60 3.66 -3.00
CA ARG A 139 -17.89 3.49 -3.66
C ARG A 139 -17.71 2.72 -4.95
N ALA A 140 -18.50 1.68 -5.16
CA ALA A 140 -18.46 0.90 -6.39
C ALA A 140 -18.88 1.75 -7.60
N THR A 141 -18.25 1.49 -8.74
CA THR A 141 -18.55 2.16 -10.01
C THR A 141 -18.69 1.14 -11.14
N GLY A 142 -19.38 1.50 -12.22
CA GLY A 142 -19.55 0.61 -13.39
C GLY A 142 -20.10 -0.77 -13.03
N HIS A 143 -19.46 -1.82 -13.54
CA HIS A 143 -19.83 -3.22 -13.27
C HIS A 143 -19.84 -3.57 -11.78
N SER A 144 -18.93 -2.97 -10.99
CA SER A 144 -18.79 -3.27 -9.56
C SER A 144 -20.03 -2.95 -8.74
N VAL A 145 -20.90 -2.05 -9.22
CA VAL A 145 -22.18 -1.76 -8.55
C VAL A 145 -23.09 -2.98 -8.55
N ASN A 146 -23.05 -3.80 -9.61
CA ASN A 146 -23.87 -5.01 -9.71
C ASN A 146 -23.37 -6.12 -8.77
N VAL A 147 -22.06 -6.14 -8.50
CA VAL A 147 -21.40 -7.18 -7.68
C VAL A 147 -21.39 -6.80 -6.20
N CYS A 148 -21.04 -5.55 -5.88
CA CYS A 148 -20.81 -5.08 -4.51
C CYS A 148 -21.93 -4.19 -3.97
N GLY A 149 -22.91 -3.83 -4.80
CA GLY A 149 -23.98 -2.89 -4.46
C GLY A 149 -23.54 -1.42 -4.52
N SER A 150 -24.50 -0.52 -4.30
CA SER A 150 -24.32 0.94 -4.32
C SER A 150 -24.19 1.57 -2.93
N GLY A 151 -24.11 0.76 -1.87
CA GLY A 151 -24.02 1.22 -0.50
C GLY A 151 -22.68 1.86 -0.14
N GLU A 152 -22.54 2.28 1.12
CA GLU A 152 -21.26 2.71 1.68
C GLU A 152 -20.36 1.48 1.89
N LEU A 153 -19.25 1.44 1.16
CA LEU A 153 -18.31 0.32 1.18
C LEU A 153 -16.97 0.76 1.78
N VAL A 154 -16.20 -0.22 2.23
CA VAL A 154 -14.82 -0.02 2.68
C VAL A 154 -13.92 -1.05 2.02
N ALA A 155 -12.72 -0.61 1.63
CA ALA A 155 -11.64 -1.49 1.21
C ALA A 155 -10.65 -1.63 2.35
N LYS A 156 -10.42 -2.87 2.79
CA LYS A 156 -9.43 -3.21 3.81
C LYS A 156 -8.20 -3.82 3.14
N PHE A 157 -7.05 -3.22 3.38
CA PHE A 157 -5.73 -3.69 2.97
C PHE A 157 -5.03 -4.27 4.19
N ALA A 158 -4.46 -5.47 4.04
CA ALA A 158 -3.67 -6.12 5.07
C ALA A 158 -2.49 -6.87 4.44
N TRP A 159 -1.35 -6.87 5.11
CA TRP A 159 -0.12 -7.57 4.69
C TRP A 159 0.24 -8.67 5.69
N PRO A 160 -0.50 -9.80 5.70
CA PRO A 160 -0.25 -10.86 6.67
C PRO A 160 1.09 -11.54 6.38
N VAL A 161 1.83 -11.87 7.44
CA VAL A 161 2.99 -12.77 7.32
C VAL A 161 2.46 -14.16 6.99
N LYS A 162 2.87 -14.74 5.85
CA LYS A 162 2.46 -16.08 5.36
C LYS A 162 2.53 -17.22 6.40
N ARG A 163 3.22 -17.03 7.53
CA ARG A 163 3.37 -18.01 8.61
C ARG A 163 2.14 -18.14 9.52
N GLN A 164 1.19 -17.20 9.51
CA GLN A 164 0.01 -17.23 10.38
C GLN A 164 -1.31 -17.47 9.61
N ASN A 165 -1.33 -18.45 8.69
CA ASN A 165 -2.55 -18.87 7.96
C ASN A 165 -3.63 -19.46 8.90
N ARG A 166 -4.23 -18.64 9.76
CA ARG A 166 -5.68 -18.45 9.68
C ARG A 166 -5.84 -17.26 8.77
N ASP A 167 -6.04 -17.54 7.49
CA ASP A 167 -6.37 -16.50 6.53
C ASP A 167 -7.63 -15.82 7.07
N GLU A 168 -7.50 -14.56 7.52
CA GLU A 168 -8.64 -13.78 8.03
C GLU A 168 -9.77 -13.83 7.01
N THR A 169 -9.42 -13.82 5.72
CA THR A 169 -10.32 -14.03 4.60
C THR A 169 -11.03 -15.37 4.72
N GLU A 170 -10.31 -16.51 4.84
CA GLU A 170 -10.92 -17.83 5.05
C GLU A 170 -11.83 -17.88 6.28
N CYS A 171 -11.45 -17.25 7.39
CA CYS A 171 -12.30 -17.14 8.58
C CYS A 171 -13.59 -16.36 8.30
N ILE A 172 -13.48 -15.20 7.67
CA ILE A 172 -14.63 -14.38 7.26
C ILE A 172 -15.52 -15.14 6.28
N ARG A 173 -14.94 -15.85 5.29
CA ARG A 173 -15.67 -16.70 4.35
C ARG A 173 -16.48 -17.77 5.09
N LYS A 174 -15.84 -18.49 6.01
CA LYS A 174 -16.51 -19.51 6.84
C LYS A 174 -17.66 -18.93 7.65
N ILE A 175 -17.46 -17.78 8.30
CA ILE A 175 -18.51 -17.12 9.09
C ILE A 175 -19.68 -16.71 8.19
N ARG A 176 -19.42 -16.10 7.03
CA ARG A 176 -20.46 -15.68 6.09
C ARG A 176 -21.27 -16.83 5.54
N ASN A 177 -20.61 -17.95 5.20
CA ASN A 177 -21.31 -19.15 4.71
C ASN A 177 -22.20 -19.81 5.77
N VAL A 178 -21.96 -19.56 7.06
CA VAL A 178 -22.80 -20.06 8.16
C VAL A 178 -23.97 -19.11 8.47
N LEU A 179 -23.84 -17.83 8.15
CA LEU A 179 -24.83 -16.79 8.48
C LEU A 179 -25.77 -16.42 7.30
N ALA A 180 -25.48 -16.88 6.08
CA ALA A 180 -26.31 -16.71 4.88
C ALA A 180 -27.33 -17.85 4.74
#